data_AF-A0A540MEU9-F1
#
_entry.id   AF-A0A540MEU9-F1
#
_cell.length_a   1.000
_cell.length_b   1.000
_cell.length_c   1.000
_cell.angle_alpha   90.00
_cell.angle_beta   90.00
_cell.angle_gamma   90.00
#
_symmetry.space_group_name_H-M   'P 1'
#
loop_
_entity.id
_entity.type
_entity.pdbx_description
1 polymer ?
#
loop_
_entity_poly.entity_id
_entity_poly.type
_entity_poly.pdbx_seq_one_letter_code
_entity_poly.pdbx_strand_id
1 'polypeptide(L)'
;MSTGNTESICEASITWTPVHIAFCALCGILGGTVGGLLGSGGGFILEIGVIPQVASATATFVMTFSSSLSVVEFYLLKRFPIPYAIYLTSMSILAGFWGQFLVRRVVAILKRASIIVFIISGVIFASAITMGVIGIKTSIQMIANHEFMGFLEFCSSQ
;
A
#
# COMPACT_ATOMS: atom_id res chain seq x y z
N MET A 1 -6.30 12.75 52.15
CA MET A 1 -7.68 12.53 51.64
C MET A 1 -7.86 13.48 50.48
N SER A 2 -8.34 12.96 49.34
CA SER A 2 -8.62 13.67 48.07
C SER A 2 -7.42 14.12 47.23
N THR A 3 -7.31 13.86 45.92
CA THR A 3 -8.04 12.98 44.99
C THR A 3 -7.07 12.81 43.83
N GLY A 4 -6.64 11.58 43.55
CA GLY A 4 -5.95 11.27 42.30
C GLY A 4 -6.95 11.36 41.16
N ASN A 5 -6.61 12.15 40.14
CA ASN A 5 -7.24 12.03 38.84
C ASN A 5 -6.20 12.26 37.75
N THR A 6 -5.33 11.28 37.57
CA THR A 6 -4.67 11.02 36.29
C THR A 6 -5.65 10.20 35.48
N GLU A 7 -6.44 10.87 34.63
CA GLU A 7 -7.19 10.17 33.58
C GLU A 7 -6.18 9.60 32.58
N SER A 8 -5.69 8.40 32.88
CA SER A 8 -4.87 7.60 31.99
C SER A 8 -5.78 6.96 30.95
N ILE A 9 -6.00 7.66 29.85
CA ILE A 9 -6.56 7.05 28.65
C ILE A 9 -5.50 6.08 28.12
N CYS A 10 -5.84 4.79 28.17
CA CYS A 10 -5.12 3.62 27.65
C CYS A 10 -4.13 2.95 28.61
N GLU A 11 -4.69 2.21 29.57
CA GLU A 11 -3.99 1.14 30.27
C GLU A 11 -3.92 -0.09 29.34
N ALA A 12 -2.97 -0.08 28.41
CA ALA A 12 -2.44 -1.32 27.83
C ALA A 12 -1.21 -1.72 28.66
N SER A 13 -1.45 -2.39 29.79
CA SER A 13 -0.38 -3.00 30.58
C SER A 13 0.20 -4.20 29.82
N ILE A 14 1.04 -3.94 28.81
CA ILE A 14 1.84 -4.98 28.16
C ILE A 14 2.90 -5.40 29.19
N THR A 15 2.81 -6.62 29.71
CA THR A 15 3.93 -7.24 30.41
C THR A 15 5.07 -7.38 29.41
N TRP A 16 6.03 -6.46 29.46
CA TRP A 16 7.14 -6.35 28.52
C TRP A 16 8.11 -7.52 28.66
N THR A 17 7.75 -8.66 28.10
CA THR A 17 8.68 -9.76 27.85
C THR A 17 9.42 -9.45 26.55
N PRO A 18 10.75 -9.64 26.46
CA PRO A 18 11.51 -9.42 25.21
C PRO A 18 10.94 -10.20 24.01
N VAL A 19 10.29 -11.33 24.27
CA VAL A 19 9.56 -12.13 23.27
C VAL A 19 8.36 -11.36 22.68
N HIS A 20 7.58 -10.65 23.50
CA HIS A 20 6.44 -9.85 23.04
C HIS A 20 6.88 -8.63 22.21
N ILE A 21 8.02 -8.01 22.57
CA ILE A 21 8.59 -6.90 21.80
C ILE A 21 9.07 -7.40 20.43
N ALA A 22 9.80 -8.52 20.41
CA ALA A 22 10.28 -9.12 19.16
C ALA A 22 9.12 -9.51 18.25
N PHE A 23 8.06 -10.13 18.81
CA PHE A 23 6.87 -10.47 18.06
C PHE A 23 6.12 -9.23 17.54
N CYS A 24 5.98 -8.19 18.38
CA CYS A 24 5.36 -6.92 17.99
C CYS A 24 6.15 -6.22 16.87
N ALA A 25 7.49 -6.21 16.94
CA ALA A 25 8.34 -5.65 15.89
C ALA A 25 8.20 -6.43 14.58
N LEU A 26 8.15 -7.76 14.65
CA LEU A 26 8.02 -8.61 13.47
C LEU A 26 6.62 -8.46 12.83
N CYS A 27 5.55 -8.43 13.63
CA CYS A 27 4.21 -8.10 13.17
C CYS A 27 4.11 -6.66 12.64
N GLY A 28 4.82 -5.70 13.24
CA GLY A 28 4.87 -4.32 12.78
C GLY A 28 5.59 -4.17 11.44
N ILE A 29 6.68 -4.89 11.21
CA ILE A 29 7.39 -4.92 9.92
C ILE A 29 6.51 -5.58 8.87
N LEU A 30 5.92 -6.74 9.16
CA LEU A 30 5.05 -7.44 8.22
C LEU A 30 3.79 -6.62 7.91
N GLY A 31 3.11 -6.11 8.93
CA GLY A 31 1.92 -5.27 8.79
C GLY A 31 2.22 -3.93 8.13
N GLY A 32 3.39 -3.34 8.40
CA GLY A 32 3.85 -2.12 7.75
C GLY A 32 4.20 -2.34 6.27
N THR A 33 4.85 -3.47 5.94
CA THR A 33 5.19 -3.82 4.55
C THR A 33 3.92 -4.11 3.74
N VAL A 34 3.02 -4.93 4.26
CA VAL A 34 1.74 -5.25 3.61
C VAL A 34 0.85 -4.01 3.52
N GLY A 35 0.74 -3.22 4.60
CA GLY A 35 -0.04 -1.99 4.61
C GLY A 35 0.52 -0.89 3.72
N GLY A 36 1.84 -0.84 3.55
CA GLY A 36 2.53 0.05 2.61
C GLY A 36 2.29 -0.37 1.15
N LEU A 37 2.40 -1.67 0.84
CA LEU A 37 2.14 -2.21 -0.50
C LEU A 37 0.66 -2.10 -0.91
N LEU A 38 -0.27 -2.31 0.03
CA LEU A 38 -1.71 -2.20 -0.21
C LEU A 38 -2.21 -0.74 -0.14
N GLY A 39 -1.39 0.21 0.30
CA GLY A 39 -1.75 1.62 0.40
C GLY A 39 -2.76 1.94 1.51
N SER A 40 -2.87 1.09 2.54
CA SER A 40 -3.73 1.37 3.71
C SER A 40 -3.08 2.36 4.69
N GLY A 41 -1.78 2.62 4.55
CA GLY A 41 -0.96 3.28 5.57
C GLY A 41 -0.80 2.34 6.78
N GLY A 42 0.31 2.45 7.52
CA GLY A 42 0.65 1.57 8.66
C GLY A 42 -0.29 1.67 9.88
N GLY A 43 -1.55 2.08 9.71
CA GLY A 43 -2.55 2.29 10.74
C GLY A 43 -2.94 1.03 11.53
N PHE A 44 -2.65 -0.17 11.00
CA PHE A 44 -2.89 -1.44 11.72
C PHE A 44 -2.17 -1.51 13.08
N ILE A 45 -1.01 -0.83 13.22
CA ILE A 45 -0.25 -0.81 14.48
C ILE A 45 -0.79 0.28 15.42
N LEU A 46 -1.31 1.38 14.87
CA LEU A 46 -1.88 2.51 15.61
C LEU A 46 -3.30 2.22 16.12
N GLU A 47 -3.97 1.19 15.58
CA GLU A 47 -5.29 0.74 16.05
C GLU A 47 -5.25 -0.02 17.39
N ILE A 48 -4.07 -0.42 17.86
CA ILE A 48 -3.91 -1.11 19.14
C ILE A 48 -3.94 -0.07 20.27
N GLY A 49 -5.14 0.43 20.60
CA GLY A 49 -5.39 1.26 21.78
C GLY A 49 -5.73 2.74 21.54
N VAL A 50 -5.87 3.21 20.29
CA VAL A 50 -6.24 4.61 19.97
C VAL A 50 -7.53 4.67 19.16
N ILE A 51 -8.27 5.78 19.30
CA ILE A 51 -9.49 6.08 18.55
C ILE A 51 -9.21 5.97 17.03
N PRO A 52 -10.02 5.20 16.26
CA PRO A 52 -9.75 4.89 14.84
C PRO A 52 -9.68 6.14 13.95
N GLN A 53 -10.34 7.23 14.36
CA GLN A 53 -10.34 8.50 13.65
C GLN A 53 -8.98 9.20 13.67
N VAL A 54 -8.24 9.11 14.77
CA VAL A 54 -6.89 9.71 14.89
C VAL A 54 -5.86 8.86 14.16
N ALA A 55 -5.97 7.53 14.26
CA ALA A 55 -5.10 6.59 13.53
C ALA A 55 -5.24 6.75 12.01
N SER A 56 -6.46 6.90 11.49
CA SER A 56 -6.72 7.13 10.06
C SER A 56 -6.13 8.47 9.57
N ALA A 57 -6.24 9.54 10.37
CA ALA A 57 -5.65 10.83 10.04
C ALA A 57 -4.11 10.76 9.97
N THR A 58 -3.47 10.14 10.96
CA THR A 58 -2.02 9.96 11.01
C THR A 58 -1.51 9.10 9.85
N ALA A 59 -2.20 8.00 9.52
CA ALA A 59 -1.85 7.13 8.39
C ALA A 59 -1.91 7.90 7.06
N THR A 60 -2.94 8.72 6.85
CA THR A 60 -3.09 9.55 5.65
C THR A 60 -2.01 10.62 5.55
N PHE A 61 -1.65 11.24 6.67
CA PHE A 61 -0.55 12.20 6.74
C PHE A 61 0.79 11.56 6.36
N VAL A 62 1.13 10.41 6.95
CA VAL A 62 2.36 9.67 6.65
C VAL A 62 2.43 9.27 5.18
N MET A 63 1.32 8.78 4.60
CA MET A 63 1.26 8.44 3.17
C MET A 63 1.47 9.66 2.26
N THR A 64 0.85 10.80 2.58
CA THR A 64 0.97 12.02 1.78
C THR A 64 2.38 12.58 1.85
N PHE A 65 2.97 12.58 3.05
CA PHE A 65 4.35 13.02 3.26
C PHE A 65 5.35 12.13 2.51
N SER A 66 5.23 10.80 2.66
CA SER A 66 6.10 9.85 1.96
C SER A 66 6.01 9.98 0.44
N SER A 67 4.79 10.13 -0.10
CA SER A 67 4.57 10.29 -1.55
C SER A 67 5.20 11.59 -2.07
N SER A 68 5.09 12.68 -1.29
CA SER A 68 5.69 13.97 -1.64
C SER A 68 7.22 13.91 -1.67
N LEU A 69 7.83 13.20 -0.71
CA LEU A 69 9.28 12.98 -0.68
C LEU A 69 9.76 12.25 -1.94
N SER A 70 9.06 11.18 -2.36
CA SER A 70 9.40 10.44 -3.58
C SER A 70 9.33 11.33 -4.82
N VAL A 71 8.32 12.20 -4.94
CA VAL A 71 8.21 13.14 -6.08
C VAL A 71 9.41 14.10 -6.12
N VAL A 72 9.83 14.62 -4.96
CA VAL A 72 10.99 15.52 -4.86
C VAL A 72 12.29 14.79 -5.22
N GLU A 73 12.46 13.55 -4.76
CA GLU A 73 13.60 12.69 -5.11
C GLU A 73 13.66 12.45 -6.63
N PHE A 74 12.55 11.99 -7.23
CA PHE A 74 12.47 11.78 -8.69
C PHE A 74 12.67 13.07 -9.50
N TYR A 75 12.25 14.21 -8.97
CA TYR A 75 12.50 15.52 -9.57
C TYR A 75 13.99 15.90 -9.54
N LEU A 76 14.68 15.66 -8.43
CA LEU A 76 16.11 15.94 -8.25
C LEU A 76 17.00 15.05 -9.14
N LEU A 77 16.63 13.79 -9.38
CA LEU A 77 17.35 12.90 -10.29
C LEU A 77 17.21 13.30 -11.78
N LYS A 78 16.42 14.33 -12.13
CA LYS A 78 16.26 14.93 -13.48
C LYS A 78 16.02 13.95 -14.63
N ARG A 79 15.59 12.71 -14.34
CA ARG A 79 15.45 11.63 -15.32
C ARG A 79 14.07 11.57 -15.99
N PHE A 80 13.09 12.35 -15.52
CA PHE A 80 11.71 12.26 -15.96
C PHE A 80 11.22 13.49 -16.75
N PRO A 81 10.59 13.29 -17.93
CA PRO A 81 9.93 14.37 -18.65
C PRO A 81 8.70 14.86 -17.86
N ILE A 82 8.77 16.12 -17.40
CA ILE A 82 7.73 16.83 -16.63
C ILE A 82 6.30 16.70 -17.20
N PRO A 83 6.03 16.77 -18.52
CA PRO A 83 4.65 16.70 -19.02
C PRO A 83 3.97 15.34 -18.75
N TYR A 84 4.72 14.24 -18.78
CA TYR A 84 4.18 12.91 -18.47
C TYR A 84 3.82 12.79 -16.99
N ALA A 85 4.61 13.39 -16.10
CA ALA A 85 4.34 13.39 -14.66
C ALA A 85 3.02 14.10 -14.33
N ILE A 86 2.77 15.27 -14.93
CA ILE A 86 1.53 16.03 -14.72
C ILE A 86 0.33 15.25 -15.28
N TYR A 87 0.46 14.66 -16.46
CA TYR A 87 -0.59 13.86 -17.07
C TYR A 87 -0.96 12.66 -16.20
N LEU A 88 0.01 11.84 -15.78
CA LEU A 88 -0.20 10.67 -14.93
C LEU A 88 -0.77 11.05 -13.55
N THR A 89 -0.33 12.18 -12.99
CA THR A 89 -0.85 12.70 -11.72
C THR A 89 -2.33 13.06 -11.86
N SER A 90 -2.71 13.76 -12.94
CA SER A 90 -4.11 14.14 -13.18
C SER A 90 -5.02 12.91 -13.35
N MET A 91 -4.55 11.91 -14.10
CA MET A 91 -5.27 10.64 -14.27
C MET A 91 -5.41 9.87 -12.96
N SER A 92 -4.37 9.87 -12.11
CA SER A 92 -4.40 9.21 -10.81
C SER A 92 -5.41 9.86 -9.85
N ILE A 93 -5.50 11.20 -9.85
CA ILE A 93 -6.49 11.93 -9.04
C ILE A 93 -7.92 11.60 -9.50
N LEU A 94 -8.17 11.62 -10.82
CA LEU A 94 -9.48 11.28 -11.38
C LEU A 94 -9.87 9.83 -11.06
N ALA A 95 -8.95 8.89 -11.26
CA ALA A 95 -9.17 7.48 -10.95
C ALA A 95 -9.42 7.25 -9.45
N GLY A 96 -8.65 7.91 -8.58
CA GLY A 96 -8.82 7.83 -7.13
C GLY A 96 -10.18 8.39 -6.68
N PHE A 97 -10.57 9.55 -7.21
CA PHE A 97 -11.88 10.14 -6.93
C PHE A 97 -13.02 9.23 -7.36
N TRP A 98 -12.97 8.70 -8.58
CA TRP A 98 -14.02 7.81 -9.10
C TRP A 98 -14.07 6.48 -8.38
N GLY A 99 -12.90 5.90 -8.05
CA GLY A 99 -12.79 4.65 -7.29
C GLY A 99 -13.39 4.78 -5.90
N GLN A 100 -13.02 5.84 -5.16
CA GLN A 100 -13.57 6.11 -3.82
C GLN A 100 -15.07 6.39 -3.87
N PHE A 101 -15.54 7.16 -4.86
CA PHE A 101 -16.96 7.44 -5.05
C PHE A 101 -17.76 6.15 -5.33
N LEU A 102 -17.27 5.30 -6.23
CA LEU A 102 -17.90 4.05 -6.59
C LEU A 102 -17.94 3.08 -5.40
N VAL A 103 -16.82 2.91 -4.68
CA VAL A 103 -16.75 2.05 -3.49
C VAL A 103 -17.71 2.54 -2.41
N ARG A 104 -17.74 3.84 -2.11
CA ARG A 104 -18.70 4.40 -1.13
C ARG A 104 -20.14 4.14 -1.53
N ARG A 105 -20.48 4.31 -2.81
CA ARG A 105 -21.82 4.08 -3.33
C ARG A 105 -22.23 2.61 -3.27
N VAL A 106 -21.30 1.70 -3.62
CA VAL A 106 -21.53 0.25 -3.55
C VAL A 106 -21.71 -0.23 -2.11
N VAL A 107 -20.89 0.25 -1.18
CA VAL A 107 -21.01 -0.06 0.26
C VAL A 107 -22.34 0.45 0.82
N ALA A 108 -22.78 1.66 0.42
CA ALA A 108 -24.05 2.23 0.86
C ALA A 108 -25.27 1.42 0.39
N ILE A 109 -25.21 0.82 -0.80
CA ILE A 109 -26.31 0.01 -1.36
C ILE A 109 -26.38 -1.38 -0.71
N LEU A 110 -25.24 -2.02 -0.44
CA LEU A 110 -25.19 -3.45 -0.11
C LEU A 110 -24.98 -3.77 1.39
N LYS A 111 -24.57 -2.81 2.22
CA LYS A 111 -24.53 -2.84 3.70
C LYS A 111 -23.89 -4.08 4.38
N ARG A 112 -23.19 -4.95 3.66
CA ARG A 112 -22.52 -6.17 4.18
C ARG A 112 -21.01 -6.14 3.94
N ALA A 113 -20.26 -6.58 4.95
CA ALA A 113 -18.80 -6.56 4.95
C ALA A 113 -18.15 -7.50 3.92
N SER A 114 -18.79 -8.62 3.57
CA SER A 114 -18.26 -9.60 2.60
C SER A 114 -18.06 -9.02 1.20
N ILE A 115 -18.77 -7.96 0.82
CA ILE A 115 -18.64 -7.32 -0.48
C ILE A 115 -17.29 -6.64 -0.67
N ILE A 116 -16.70 -6.07 0.39
CA ILE A 116 -15.40 -5.39 0.28
C ILE A 116 -14.33 -6.40 -0.13
N VAL A 117 -14.32 -7.58 0.50
CA VAL A 117 -13.40 -8.67 0.17
C VAL A 117 -13.64 -9.19 -1.25
N PHE A 118 -14.89 -9.26 -1.70
CA PHE A 118 -15.23 -9.65 -3.07
C PHE A 118 -14.71 -8.64 -4.11
N ILE A 119 -14.83 -7.34 -3.85
CA ILE A 119 -14.29 -6.30 -4.73
C ILE A 119 -12.76 -6.36 -4.78
N ILE A 120 -12.10 -6.46 -3.62
CA ILE A 120 -10.64 -6.52 -3.53
C ILE A 120 -10.12 -7.75 -4.30
N SER A 121 -10.68 -8.93 -4.05
CA SER A 121 -10.28 -10.16 -4.75
C SER A 121 -10.54 -10.08 -6.26
N GLY A 122 -11.67 -9.51 -6.69
CA GLY A 122 -11.99 -9.31 -8.11
C GLY A 122 -10.97 -8.39 -8.81
N VAL A 123 -10.60 -7.27 -8.18
CA VAL A 123 -9.60 -6.33 -8.73
C VAL A 123 -8.21 -6.99 -8.80
N ILE A 124 -7.81 -7.74 -7.77
CA ILE A 124 -6.54 -8.48 -7.76
C ILE A 124 -6.53 -9.53 -8.87
N PHE A 125 -7.62 -10.29 -9.04
CA PHE A 125 -7.73 -11.31 -10.07
C PHE A 125 -7.65 -10.72 -11.48
N ALA A 126 -8.38 -9.64 -11.75
CA ALA A 126 -8.31 -8.93 -13.03
C ALA A 126 -6.90 -8.37 -13.31
N SER A 127 -6.23 -7.85 -12.28
CA SER A 127 -4.85 -7.35 -12.39
C SER A 127 -3.86 -8.47 -12.72
N ALA A 128 -3.99 -9.62 -12.06
CA ALA A 128 -3.17 -10.80 -12.30
C ALA A 128 -3.36 -11.33 -13.73
N ILE A 129 -4.60 -11.41 -14.21
CA ILE A 129 -4.89 -11.81 -15.60
C ILE A 129 -4.25 -10.83 -16.58
N THR A 130 -4.47 -9.52 -16.37
CA THR A 130 -4.00 -8.50 -17.32
C THR A 130 -2.47 -8.48 -17.41
N MET A 131 -1.77 -8.49 -16.27
CA MET A 131 -0.30 -8.59 -16.26
C MET A 131 0.19 -9.93 -16.82
N GLY A 132 -0.49 -11.04 -16.54
CA GLY A 132 -0.15 -12.36 -17.09
C GLY A 132 -0.25 -12.37 -18.62
N VAL A 133 -1.34 -11.84 -19.18
CA VAL A 133 -1.54 -11.79 -20.64
C VAL A 133 -0.51 -10.88 -21.31
N ILE A 134 -0.27 -9.69 -20.77
CA ILE A 134 0.74 -8.75 -21.32
C ILE A 134 2.13 -9.36 -21.22
N GLY A 135 2.44 -10.02 -20.10
CA GLY A 135 3.70 -10.74 -19.90
C GLY A 135 3.91 -11.82 -20.95
N ILE A 136 2.94 -12.71 -21.14
CA ILE A 136 3.02 -13.79 -22.13
C ILE A 136 3.18 -13.24 -23.55
N LYS A 137 2.41 -12.21 -23.94
CA LYS A 137 2.54 -11.60 -25.27
C LYS A 137 3.92 -11.00 -25.50
N THR A 138 4.44 -10.29 -24.49
CA THR A 138 5.77 -9.67 -24.57
C THR A 138 6.86 -10.74 -24.63
N SER A 139 6.75 -11.82 -23.84
CA SER A 139 7.68 -12.94 -23.88
C SER A 139 7.71 -13.62 -25.26
N ILE A 140 6.54 -13.89 -25.86
CA ILE A 140 6.47 -14.51 -27.19
C ILE A 140 7.05 -13.59 -28.26
N GLN A 141 6.80 -12.28 -28.17
CA GLN A 141 7.37 -11.31 -29.11
C GLN A 141 8.90 -11.23 -28.99
N MET A 142 9.44 -11.28 -27.78
CA MET A 142 10.90 -11.32 -27.57
C MET A 142 11.54 -12.62 -28.09
N ILE A 143 10.84 -13.77 -27.95
CA ILE A 143 11.24 -15.06 -28.55
C ILE A 143 11.26 -14.98 -30.08
N ALA A 144 10.24 -14.42 -30.70
CA ALA A 144 10.14 -14.32 -32.16
C ALA A 144 11.19 -13.41 -32.79
N ASN A 145 11.60 -12.35 -32.08
CA ASN A 145 12.61 -11.39 -32.56
C ASN A 145 14.05 -11.79 -32.22
N HIS A 146 14.29 -12.98 -31.64
CA HIS A 146 15.62 -13.43 -31.19
C HIS A 146 16.32 -12.42 -30.26
N GLU A 147 15.56 -11.69 -29.44
CA GLU A 147 16.11 -10.72 -28.50
C GLU A 147 16.45 -11.36 -27.14
N PHE A 148 17.44 -10.80 -26.46
CA PHE A 148 17.93 -11.26 -25.18
C PHE A 148 16.81 -11.15 -24.12
N MET A 149 16.29 -12.28 -23.62
CA MET A 149 15.16 -12.33 -22.67
C MET A 149 15.53 -11.94 -21.23
N GLY A 150 16.68 -11.31 -21.01
CA GLY A 150 17.17 -10.94 -19.68
C GLY A 150 17.73 -12.09 -18.84
N PHE A 151 17.80 -13.32 -19.38
CA PHE A 151 18.60 -14.39 -18.79
C PHE A 151 20.06 -14.16 -19.19
N LEU A 152 20.93 -13.79 -18.23
CA LEU A 152 22.37 -13.86 -18.44
C LEU A 152 22.74 -15.31 -18.76
N GLU A 153 23.50 -15.51 -19.83
CA GLU A 153 24.05 -16.81 -20.19
C GLU A 153 25.10 -17.19 -19.13
N PHE A 154 24.73 -18.07 -18.20
CA PHE A 154 25.64 -18.56 -17.15
C PHE A 154 26.86 -19.31 -17.71
N CYS A 155 26.90 -19.59 -19.03
CA CYS A 155 27.94 -20.37 -19.72
C CYS A 155 28.90 -19.53 -20.59
N SER A 156 29.04 -18.22 -20.38
CA SER A 156 30.11 -17.42 -21.01
C SER A 156 31.35 -17.22 -20.11
N SER A 157 31.52 -18.07 -19.09
CA SER A 157 32.72 -18.07 -18.23
C SER A 157 33.39 -19.43 -18.27
N GLN A 158 33.96 -19.76 -19.44
CA GLN A 158 35.08 -20.68 -19.56
C GLN A 158 36.08 -20.13 -20.57
#